data_AF-A0A1I5G941-F1
#
_entry.id   AF-A0A1I5G941-F1
#
_cell.length_a   1.000
_cell.length_b   1.000
_cell.length_c   1.000
_cell.angle_alpha   90.00
_cell.angle_beta   90.00
_cell.angle_gamma   90.00
#
_symmetry.space_group_name_H-M   'P 1'
#
loop_
_entity.id
_entity.type
_entity.pdbx_description
1 polymer ?
#
loop_
_entity_poly.entity_id
_entity_poly.type
_entity_poly.pdbx_seq_one_letter_code
_entity_poly.pdbx_strand_id
1 'polypeptide(L)' 'MSIGARRSTDDDTGSIPAPRSAADAFKVSDDQVQKARLVVAKNSSDSDDLRELLDMLGLISSNPDQPPPVAR' A
#
# COMPACT_ATOMS: atom_id res chain seq x y z
N MET A 1 27.05 -24.06 -44.96
CA MET A 1 25.88 -23.60 -44.19
C MET A 1 26.09 -23.98 -42.74
N SER A 2 26.48 -23.04 -41.88
CA SER A 2 26.66 -23.28 -40.44
C SER A 2 26.05 -22.11 -39.67
N ILE A 3 24.80 -22.28 -39.25
CA ILE A 3 24.07 -21.33 -38.41
C ILE A 3 24.56 -21.52 -36.97
N GLY A 4 25.43 -20.63 -36.52
CA GLY A 4 25.79 -20.47 -35.12
C GLY A 4 24.88 -19.42 -34.49
N ALA A 5 23.75 -19.85 -33.92
CA ALA A 5 22.87 -18.99 -33.15
C ALA A 5 23.53 -18.67 -31.80
N ARG A 6 24.32 -17.59 -31.75
CA ARG A 6 24.77 -16.99 -30.50
C ARG A 6 23.62 -16.14 -29.96
N ARG A 7 22.75 -16.75 -29.16
CA ARG A 7 21.75 -16.01 -28.38
C ARG A 7 22.49 -15.35 -27.21
N SER A 8 22.97 -14.14 -27.42
CA SER A 8 23.32 -13.23 -26.33
C SER A 8 22.02 -12.80 -25.67
N THR A 9 21.71 -13.37 -24.50
CA THR A 9 20.63 -12.94 -23.61
C THR A 9 21.26 -12.46 -22.31
N ASP A 10 22.18 -11.52 -22.45
CA ASP A 10 22.91 -10.89 -21.36
C ASP A 10 22.91 -9.39 -21.66
N ASP A 11 21.81 -8.70 -21.30
CA ASP A 11 21.70 -7.26 -21.00
C ASP A 11 20.23 -6.81 -21.05
N ASP A 12 19.36 -7.29 -20.14
CA ASP A 12 18.14 -6.56 -19.73
C ASP A 12 17.56 -7.10 -18.41
N THR A 13 18.40 -7.47 -17.44
CA THR A 13 17.93 -7.77 -16.08
C THR A 13 18.37 -6.71 -15.07
N GLY A 14 18.90 -5.58 -15.55
CA GLY A 14 19.50 -4.50 -14.76
C GLY A 14 18.54 -3.42 -14.26
N SER A 15 17.22 -3.61 -14.31
CA SER A 15 16.28 -2.55 -13.89
C SER A 15 14.97 -3.01 -13.25
N ILE A 16 14.85 -4.28 -12.86
CA ILE A 16 13.67 -4.72 -12.10
C ILE A 16 13.97 -4.57 -10.61
N PRO A 17 13.34 -3.62 -9.89
CA PRO A 17 13.47 -3.53 -8.44
C PRO A 17 13.08 -4.88 -7.83
N ALA A 18 13.89 -5.38 -6.89
CA ALA A 18 13.62 -6.64 -6.24
C ALA A 18 12.18 -6.65 -5.66
N PRO A 19 11.43 -7.76 -5.80
CA PRO A 19 10.10 -7.85 -5.22
C PRO A 19 10.20 -7.56 -3.72
N ARG A 20 9.51 -6.51 -3.26
CA ARG A 20 9.41 -6.21 -1.82
C ARG A 20 8.85 -7.46 -1.16
N SER A 21 9.53 -7.94 -0.11
CA SER A 21 9.02 -9.03 0.70
C SER A 21 7.58 -8.68 1.11
N ALA A 22 6.65 -9.60 0.89
CA ALA A 22 5.22 -9.40 1.19
C ALA A 22 4.99 -8.98 2.66
N ALA A 23 5.95 -9.27 3.56
CA ALA A 23 5.94 -8.85 4.95
C ALA A 23 6.06 -7.33 5.17
N ASP A 24 6.57 -6.57 4.18
CA ASP A 24 6.79 -5.12 4.28
C ASP A 24 5.66 -4.31 3.63
N ALA A 25 4.84 -4.94 2.79
CA ALA A 25 3.77 -4.28 2.05
C ALA A 25 2.53 -3.91 2.91
N PHE A 26 2.40 -4.52 4.09
CA PHE A 26 1.23 -4.36 4.96
C PHE A 26 1.53 -3.64 6.29
N LYS A 27 2.74 -3.12 6.48
CA LYS A 27 3.12 -2.44 7.73
C LYS A 27 2.95 -0.94 7.58
N VAL A 28 1.75 -0.45 7.89
CA VAL A 28 1.50 0.99 8.04
C VAL A 28 2.12 1.44 9.36
N SER A 29 3.00 2.45 9.32
CA SER A 29 3.60 3.04 10.53
C SER A 29 2.58 3.93 11.26
N ASP A 30 2.71 4.04 12.59
CA ASP A 30 1.86 4.91 13.43
C ASP A 30 1.84 6.36 12.94
N ASP A 31 2.99 6.88 12.46
CA ASP A 31 3.09 8.21 11.87
C ASP A 31 2.23 8.35 10.59
N GLN A 32 2.14 7.29 9.78
CA GLN A 32 1.30 7.28 8.58
C GLN A 32 -0.19 7.23 8.94
N VAL A 33 -0.56 6.46 9.97
CA VAL A 33 -1.92 6.45 10.52
C VAL A 33 -2.29 7.85 11.03
N GLN A 34 -1.40 8.49 11.79
CA GLN A 34 -1.65 9.83 12.32
C GLN A 34 -1.80 10.88 11.22
N LYS A 35 -0.96 10.82 10.18
CA LYS A 35 -1.09 11.68 9.00
C LYS A 35 -2.40 11.43 8.25
N ALA A 36 -2.80 10.17 8.07
CA ALA A 36 -4.06 9.82 7.44
C ALA A 36 -5.24 10.41 8.23
N ARG A 37 -5.25 10.28 9.56
CA ARG A 37 -6.29 10.87 10.42
C ARG A 37 -6.40 12.39 10.25
N LEU A 38 -5.28 13.09 10.16
CA LEU A 38 -5.26 14.54 9.94
C LEU A 38 -5.82 14.94 8.57
N VAL A 39 -5.47 14.18 7.53
CA VAL A 39 -5.99 14.43 6.18
C VAL A 39 -7.50 14.20 6.12
N VAL A 40 -7.99 13.11 6.72
CA VAL A 40 -9.44 12.82 6.78
C VAL A 40 -10.17 13.91 7.57
N ALA A 41 -9.65 14.33 8.73
CA ALA A 41 -10.22 15.43 9.51
C ALA A 41 -10.33 16.73 8.72
N LYS A 42 -9.37 17.02 7.85
CA LYS A 42 -9.39 18.22 7.01
C LYS A 42 -10.39 18.14 5.85
N ASN A 43 -10.73 16.94 5.38
CA ASN A 43 -11.64 16.72 4.26
C ASN A 43 -13.06 16.31 4.70
N SER A 44 -13.26 16.12 6.00
CA SER A 44 -14.56 15.83 6.58
C SER A 44 -15.43 17.08 6.64
N SER A 45 -16.73 16.90 6.45
CA SER A 45 -17.72 17.97 6.57
C SER A 45 -17.98 18.33 8.03
N ASP A 46 -18.09 17.32 8.90
CA ASP A 46 -18.45 17.46 10.32
C ASP A 46 -17.79 16.36 11.18
N SER A 47 -18.06 16.39 12.49
CA SER A 47 -17.52 15.40 13.44
C SER A 47 -18.07 13.99 13.26
N ASP A 48 -19.32 13.84 12.84
CA ASP A 48 -19.93 12.53 12.58
C ASP A 48 -19.37 11.91 11.29
N ASP A 49 -19.27 12.69 10.21
CA ASP A 49 -18.64 12.31 8.94
C ASP A 49 -17.19 11.87 9.14
N LEU A 50 -16.45 12.59 9.97
CA LEU A 50 -15.07 12.26 10.31
C LEU A 50 -15.00 10.90 10.99
N ARG A 51 -15.89 10.65 11.95
CA ARG A 51 -15.92 9.41 12.70
C ARG A 51 -16.24 8.22 11.79
N GLU A 52 -17.23 8.37 10.91
CA GLU A 52 -17.61 7.34 9.95
C GLU A 52 -16.47 7.03 8.96
N LEU A 53 -15.82 8.06 8.41
CA LEU A 53 -14.68 7.90 7.50
C LEU A 53 -13.49 7.21 8.18
N LEU A 54 -13.17 7.59 9.41
CA LEU A 54 -12.08 6.94 10.15
C LEU A 54 -12.40 5.48 10.50
N ASP A 55 -13.66 5.16 10.79
CA ASP A 55 -14.11 3.78 11.02
C ASP A 55 -14.01 2.94 9.75
N MET A 56 -14.50 3.46 8.61
CA MET A 56 -14.43 2.79 7.32
C MET A 56 -12.99 2.53 6.86
N LEU A 57 -12.05 3.39 7.25
CA LEU A 57 -10.63 3.26 6.95
C LEU A 57 -9.86 2.44 8.00
N GLY A 58 -10.51 2.00 9.09
CA GLY A 58 -9.85 1.30 10.19
C GLY A 58 -8.82 2.17 10.94
N LEU A 59 -8.95 3.50 10.86
CA LEU A 59 -8.01 4.46 11.48
C LEU A 59 -8.35 4.77 12.95
N ILE A 60 -9.49 4.29 13.45
CA ILE A 60 -9.87 4.35 14.89
C ILE A 60 -9.69 3.02 15.62
N SER A 61 -9.77 1.88 14.93
CA SER A 61 -9.50 0.56 15.49
C SER A 61 -8.11 0.11 15.05
N SER A 62 -7.15 0.17 15.96
CA SER A 62 -5.79 -0.36 15.79
C SER A 62 -5.72 -1.89 15.61
N ASN A 63 -6.82 -2.56 15.27
CA ASN A 63 -6.86 -3.99 15.03
C ASN A 63 -6.62 -4.28 13.54
N PRO A 64 -5.40 -4.69 13.14
CA PRO A 64 -5.10 -5.02 11.75
C PRO A 64 -5.82 -6.29 11.25
N ASP A 65 -6.44 -7.05 12.15
CA ASP A 65 -7.18 -8.29 11.86
C ASP A 65 -8.64 -8.07 11.43
N GLN A 66 -9.18 -6.85 11.59
CA GLN A 66 -10.52 -6.58 11.09
C GLN A 66 -10.41 -6.08 9.64
N PRO A 67 -10.90 -6.84 8.64
CA PRO A 67 -10.87 -6.38 7.27
C PRO A 67 -11.66 -5.07 7.15
N PRO A 68 -11.11 -4.04 6.46
CA PRO A 68 -11.82 -2.79 6.30
C PRO A 68 -13.16 -3.05 5.60
N PRO A 69 -14.26 -2.42 6.05
CA PRO A 69 -15.60 -2.65 5.50
C PRO A 69 -15.72 -2.27 4.02
N VAL A 70 -14.74 -1.53 3.49
CA VAL A 70 -14.66 -1.13 2.08
C VAL A 70 -13.50 -1.85 1.40
N ALA A 71 -13.81 -2.92 0.67
CA ALA A 71 -12.92 -3.46 -0.35
C ALA A 71 -13.12 -2.66 -1.65
N ARG A 72 -12.02 -2.31 -2.33
CA ARG A 72 -12.06 -1.64 -3.64
C ARG A 72 -12.45 -2.61 -4.75
#